data_AF-A0A9E2S8L9-F1
#
_entry.id   AF-A0A9E2S8L9-F1
#
_cell.length_a   1.000
_cell.length_b   1.000
_cell.length_c   1.000
_cell.angle_alpha   90.00
_cell.angle_beta   90.00
_cell.angle_gamma   90.00
#
_symmetry.space_group_name_H-M   'P 1'
#
loop_
_entity.id
_entity.type
_entity.pdbx_description
1 polymer ?
#
loop_
_entity_poly.entity_id
_entity_poly.type
_entity_poly.pdbx_seq_one_letter_code
_entity_poly.pdbx_strand_id
1 'polypeptide(L)'
;MFADYPHITCPVYSFNIDAIEGSPEEAQGDARVGATVSFVMNLFFKKIDNVTVYVCDSIDERQYARKRKFDLWFYSYNDGSLIKEDGLAIVEGTEIYNAMLLHKQNKQLTEIILAFKELNERAGDK
;
A
#
# COMPACT_ATOMS: atom_id res chain seq x y z
N MET A 1 1.22 -1.54 13.30
CA MET A 1 2.00 -2.44 12.43
C MET A 1 3.34 -2.79 13.06
N PHE A 2 4.24 -1.83 13.29
CA PHE A 2 5.61 -2.09 13.78
C PHE A 2 5.74 -2.19 15.31
N ALA A 3 4.83 -2.89 15.99
CA ALA A 3 4.84 -2.97 17.47
C ALA A 3 6.16 -3.61 18.01
N ASP A 4 6.72 -4.56 17.28
CA ASP A 4 7.97 -5.25 17.64
C ASP A 4 9.24 -4.47 17.23
N TYR A 5 9.10 -3.29 16.64
CA TYR A 5 10.21 -2.46 16.17
C TYR A 5 10.19 -1.08 16.86
N PRO A 6 10.52 -1.00 18.16
CA PRO A 6 10.36 0.22 18.95
C PRO A 6 11.26 1.39 18.49
N HIS A 7 12.27 1.10 17.66
CA HIS A 7 13.12 2.12 17.04
C HIS A 7 12.44 2.83 15.87
N ILE A 8 11.39 2.25 15.28
CA ILE A 8 10.58 2.88 14.23
C ILE A 8 9.58 3.83 14.91
N THR A 9 9.79 5.14 14.72
CA THR A 9 9.01 6.20 15.40
C THR A 9 8.07 6.94 14.45
N CYS A 10 8.17 6.65 13.15
CA CYS A 10 7.32 7.26 12.14
C CYS A 10 5.84 6.89 12.33
N PRO A 11 4.91 7.80 12.05
CA PRO A 11 3.50 7.47 12.07
C PRO A 11 3.14 6.58 10.87
N VAL A 12 2.51 5.44 11.16
CA VAL A 12 2.09 4.45 10.16
C VAL A 12 0.58 4.45 10.04
N TYR A 13 0.10 4.50 8.81
CA TYR A 13 -1.31 4.58 8.48
C TYR A 13 -1.71 3.44 7.54
N SER A 14 -2.99 3.05 7.59
CA SER A 14 -3.58 2.19 6.58
C SER A 14 -4.32 3.04 5.55
N PHE A 15 -4.20 2.67 4.28
CA PHE A 15 -4.96 3.27 3.19
C PHE A 15 -5.73 2.18 2.48
N ASN A 16 -7.03 2.39 2.28
CA ASN A 16 -7.92 1.44 1.62
C ASN A 16 -8.72 2.16 0.55
N ILE A 17 -9.14 1.41 -0.47
CA ILE A 17 -10.00 1.89 -1.54
C ILE A 17 -11.18 0.92 -1.64
N ASP A 18 -12.34 1.42 -1.24
CA ASP A 18 -13.57 0.63 -1.20
C ASP A 18 -14.55 1.13 -2.26
N ALA A 19 -15.16 0.19 -2.98
CA ALA A 19 -16.32 0.48 -3.82
C ALA A 19 -17.56 0.45 -2.93
N ILE A 20 -18.13 1.62 -2.63
CA ILE A 20 -19.32 1.72 -1.76
C ILE A 20 -20.59 1.34 -2.53
N GLU A 21 -20.67 1.77 -3.80
CA GLU A 21 -21.82 1.55 -4.68
C GLU A 21 -21.35 1.20 -6.10
N GLY A 22 -22.23 0.50 -6.85
CA GLY A 22 -22.00 0.09 -8.23
C GLY A 22 -21.40 -1.31 -8.37
N SER A 23 -21.56 -1.89 -9.57
CA SER A 23 -20.94 -3.17 -9.94
C SER A 23 -19.57 -2.91 -10.59
N PRO A 24 -18.50 -3.59 -10.14
CA PRO A 24 -17.19 -3.47 -10.80
C PRO A 24 -17.20 -3.95 -12.25
N GLU A 25 -18.14 -4.83 -12.64
CA GLU A 25 -18.31 -5.33 -14.01
C GLU A 25 -18.88 -4.25 -14.94
N GLU A 26 -19.73 -3.38 -14.40
CA GLU A 26 -20.39 -2.29 -15.11
C GLU A 26 -19.55 -1.01 -15.12
N ALA A 27 -18.59 -0.90 -14.20
CA ALA A 27 -17.72 0.26 -14.08
C ALA A 27 -16.74 0.33 -15.26
N GLN A 28 -17.02 1.22 -16.21
CA GLN A 28 -16.02 1.64 -17.18
C GLN A 28 -14.85 2.32 -16.46
N GLY A 29 -13.63 1.92 -16.81
CA GLY A 29 -12.43 2.49 -16.20
C GLY A 29 -12.29 3.98 -16.52
N ASP A 30 -12.17 4.81 -15.48
CA ASP A 30 -11.85 6.24 -15.60
C ASP A 30 -10.42 6.51 -15.11
N ALA A 31 -9.55 6.91 -16.04
CA ALA A 31 -8.15 7.22 -15.73
C ALA A 31 -7.98 8.37 -14.71
N ARG A 32 -8.98 9.26 -14.59
CA ARG A 32 -8.98 10.39 -13.64
C ARG A 32 -9.08 9.92 -12.19
N VAL A 33 -9.62 8.72 -11.95
CA VAL A 33 -9.63 8.12 -10.60
C VAL A 33 -8.21 7.88 -10.13
N GLY A 34 -7.36 7.27 -10.96
CA GLY A 34 -5.96 7.05 -10.63
C GLY A 34 -5.19 8.35 -10.38
N ALA A 35 -5.43 9.37 -11.22
CA ALA A 35 -4.83 10.69 -11.03
C ALA A 35 -5.25 11.33 -9.70
N THR A 36 -6.54 11.21 -9.33
CA THR A 36 -7.07 11.72 -8.07
C THR A 36 -6.47 11.00 -6.87
N VAL A 37 -6.42 9.66 -6.91
CA VAL A 37 -5.80 8.85 -5.85
C VAL A 37 -4.33 9.26 -5.67
N SER A 38 -3.57 9.38 -6.76
CA SER A 38 -2.18 9.82 -6.69
C SER A 38 -2.03 11.23 -6.12
N PHE A 39 -2.90 12.16 -6.51
CA PHE A 39 -2.89 13.51 -5.94
C PHE A 39 -3.14 13.53 -4.42
N VAL A 40 -4.11 12.73 -3.95
CA VAL A 40 -4.37 12.57 -2.50
C VAL A 40 -3.15 12.01 -1.79
N MET A 41 -2.51 10.98 -2.36
CA MET A 41 -1.28 10.40 -1.81
C MET A 41 -0.16 11.45 -1.76
N ASN A 42 0.05 12.24 -2.82
CA ASN A 42 1.05 13.30 -2.85
C ASN A 42 0.79 14.38 -1.79
N LEU A 43 -0.47 14.76 -1.56
CA LEU A 43 -0.83 15.68 -0.47
C LEU A 43 -0.51 15.09 0.91
N PHE A 44 -0.82 13.81 1.10
CA PHE A 44 -0.58 13.10 2.36
C PHE A 44 0.91 12.96 2.69
N PHE A 45 1.73 12.64 1.69
CA PHE A 45 3.18 12.49 1.84
C PHE A 45 3.97 13.81 1.82
N LYS A 46 3.30 14.98 1.78
CA LYS A 46 3.96 16.25 2.12
C LYS A 46 4.61 16.20 3.50
N LYS A 47 4.06 15.40 4.41
CA LYS A 47 4.73 15.02 5.64
C LYS A 47 5.64 13.80 5.37
N ILE A 48 6.92 14.07 5.21
CA ILE A 48 7.96 13.09 4.81
C ILE A 48 7.99 11.85 5.71
N ASP A 49 7.69 12.02 7.00
CA ASP A 49 7.74 10.93 7.97
C ASP A 49 6.53 9.98 7.89
N ASN A 50 5.47 10.34 7.15
CA ASN A 50 4.33 9.45 7.01
C ASN A 50 4.71 8.17 6.25
N VAL A 51 4.16 7.06 6.73
CA VAL A 51 4.22 5.75 6.08
C VAL A 51 2.80 5.23 5.92
N THR A 52 2.50 4.64 4.78
CA THR A 52 1.20 4.06 4.51
C THR A 52 1.34 2.61 4.09
N VAL A 53 0.42 1.76 4.55
CA VAL A 53 0.24 0.41 4.00
C VAL A 53 -1.11 0.32 3.31
N TYR A 54 -1.08 -0.10 2.06
CA TYR A 54 -2.21 -0.44 1.24
C TYR A 54 -2.39 -1.96 1.22
N VAL A 55 -3.57 -2.44 1.59
CA VAL A 55 -3.89 -3.88 1.57
C VAL A 55 -4.92 -4.12 0.46
N CYS A 56 -4.64 -5.09 -0.41
CA CYS A 56 -5.61 -5.55 -1.39
C CYS A 56 -6.51 -6.57 -0.72
N ASP A 57 -7.72 -6.15 -0.33
CA ASP A 57 -8.72 -7.06 0.23
C ASP A 57 -8.93 -8.27 -0.69
N SER A 58 -8.96 -9.47 -0.09
CA SER A 58 -9.10 -10.77 -0.75
C SER A 58 -10.49 -11.39 -0.57
N ILE A 59 -11.42 -10.73 0.14
CA ILE A 59 -12.78 -11.25 0.43
C ILE A 59 -13.54 -11.68 -0.83
N ASP A 60 -13.35 -10.97 -1.95
CA ASP A 60 -14.03 -11.25 -3.23
C ASP A 60 -13.12 -11.87 -4.30
N GLU A 61 -11.94 -12.37 -3.91
CA GLU A 61 -10.92 -12.96 -4.79
C GLU A 61 -10.33 -12.00 -5.85
N ARG A 62 -10.54 -10.69 -5.72
CA ARG A 62 -10.04 -9.67 -6.66
C ARG A 62 -8.76 -8.97 -6.21
N GLN A 63 -8.08 -9.49 -5.19
CA GLN A 63 -6.85 -8.91 -4.66
C GLN A 63 -5.78 -8.67 -5.74
N TYR A 64 -5.64 -9.59 -6.70
CA TYR A 64 -4.70 -9.42 -7.82
C TYR A 64 -5.12 -8.32 -8.80
N ALA A 65 -6.43 -8.17 -9.05
CA ALA A 65 -6.94 -7.08 -9.88
C ALA A 65 -6.73 -5.72 -9.21
N ARG A 66 -6.95 -5.64 -7.89
CA ARG A 66 -6.67 -4.44 -7.09
C ARG A 66 -5.18 -4.09 -7.12
N LYS A 67 -4.30 -5.07 -6.91
CA LYS A 67 -2.84 -4.88 -7.01
C LYS A 67 -2.45 -4.27 -8.35
N ARG A 68 -2.84 -4.90 -9.46
CA ARG A 68 -2.51 -4.41 -10.82
C ARG A 68 -3.02 -2.99 -11.06
N LYS A 69 -4.23 -2.67 -10.59
CA LYS A 69 -4.84 -1.35 -10.76
C LYS A 69 -4.09 -0.28 -9.97
N PHE A 70 -3.75 -0.57 -8.72
CA PHE A 70 -2.97 0.34 -7.89
C PHE A 70 -1.54 0.51 -8.40
N ASP A 71 -0.89 -0.57 -8.85
CA ASP A 71 0.43 -0.51 -9.48
C ASP A 71 0.42 0.41 -10.70
N LEU A 72 -0.56 0.23 -11.60
CA LEU A 72 -0.74 1.09 -12.77
C LEU A 72 -0.86 2.56 -12.35
N TRP A 73 -1.72 2.88 -11.38
CA TRP A 73 -1.89 4.25 -10.91
C TRP A 73 -0.62 4.82 -10.27
N PHE A 74 0.03 4.06 -9.40
CA PHE A 74 1.25 4.49 -8.74
C PHE A 74 2.35 4.81 -9.76
N TYR A 75 2.64 3.88 -10.67
CA TYR A 75 3.71 4.09 -11.66
C TYR A 75 3.38 5.13 -12.72
N SER A 76 2.09 5.36 -13.01
CA SER A 76 1.69 6.40 -13.97
C SER A 76 1.80 7.82 -13.44
N TYR A 77 1.65 8.02 -12.12
CA TYR A 77 1.47 9.35 -11.53
C TYR A 77 2.46 9.70 -10.41
N ASN A 78 3.24 8.75 -9.90
CA ASN A 78 4.32 9.05 -8.97
C ASN A 78 5.39 9.90 -9.65
N ASP A 79 5.71 11.05 -9.06
CA ASP A 79 6.75 11.98 -9.54
C ASP A 79 8.18 11.55 -9.14
N GLY A 80 8.31 10.36 -8.55
CA GLY A 80 9.57 9.81 -8.05
C GLY A 80 9.94 10.31 -6.66
N SER A 81 9.03 10.97 -5.95
CA SER A 81 9.19 11.31 -4.52
C SER A 81 8.89 10.13 -3.60
N LEU A 82 8.00 9.22 -4.03
CA LEU A 82 7.56 8.08 -3.23
C LEU A 82 8.24 6.78 -3.66
N ILE A 83 8.49 5.94 -2.68
CA ILE A 83 8.88 4.54 -2.84
C ILE A 83 7.65 3.68 -2.52
N LYS A 84 7.49 2.61 -3.29
CA LYS A 84 6.50 1.56 -3.05
C LYS A 84 7.23 0.24 -2.92
N GLU A 85 7.05 -0.43 -1.79
CA GLU A 85 7.55 -1.78 -1.54
C GLU A 85 6.36 -2.75 -1.56
N ASP A 86 6.38 -3.71 -2.47
CA ASP A 86 5.35 -4.75 -2.54
C ASP A 86 5.57 -5.82 -1.46
N GLY A 87 4.48 -6.27 -0.86
CA GLY A 87 4.45 -7.34 0.13
C GLY A 87 3.42 -8.40 -0.22
N LEU A 88 3.72 -9.64 0.18
CA LEU A 88 2.80 -10.76 0.16
C LEU A 88 2.88 -11.43 1.53
N ALA A 89 1.80 -11.34 2.29
CA ALA A 89 1.64 -12.08 3.53
C ALA A 89 0.76 -13.30 3.26
N ILE A 90 1.10 -14.45 3.83
CA ILE A 90 0.22 -15.62 3.86
C ILE A 90 -0.37 -15.64 5.26
N VAL A 91 -1.68 -15.61 5.40
CA VAL A 91 -2.37 -15.67 6.70
C VAL A 91 -3.39 -16.78 6.64
N GLU A 92 -3.23 -17.80 7.46
CA GLU A 92 -4.13 -18.98 7.48
C GLU A 92 -4.31 -19.60 6.08
N GLY A 93 -3.24 -19.62 5.27
CA GLY A 93 -3.26 -20.12 3.88
C GLY A 93 -3.84 -19.15 2.84
N THR A 94 -4.27 -17.95 3.24
CA THR A 94 -4.77 -16.91 2.33
C THR A 94 -3.67 -15.93 1.95
N GLU A 95 -3.50 -15.69 0.65
CA GLU A 95 -2.58 -14.68 0.11
C GLU A 95 -3.14 -13.26 0.28
N ILE A 96 -2.45 -12.43 1.05
CA ILE A 96 -2.76 -11.02 1.27
C ILE A 96 -1.70 -10.16 0.58
N TYR A 97 -2.03 -9.69 -0.63
CA TYR A 97 -1.23 -8.70 -1.33
C TYR A 97 -1.33 -7.35 -0.64
N ASN A 98 -0.18 -6.75 -0.36
CA ASN A 98 -0.11 -5.43 0.25
C ASN A 98 1.07 -4.64 -0.31
N ALA A 99 1.10 -3.35 -0.05
CA ALA A 99 2.20 -2.49 -0.45
C ALA A 99 2.41 -1.40 0.60
N MET A 100 3.67 -1.16 0.94
CA MET A 100 4.06 -0.05 1.76
C MET A 100 4.49 1.13 0.89
N LEU A 101 4.03 2.32 1.22
CA LEU A 101 4.38 3.58 0.56
C LEU A 101 4.98 4.53 1.57
N LEU A 102 6.08 5.17 1.18
CA LEU A 102 6.79 6.15 2.00
C LEU A 102 7.63 7.09 1.13
N HIS A 103 7.88 8.28 1.65
CA HIS A 103 8.70 9.27 0.95
C HIS A 103 10.18 8.84 0.94
N LYS A 104 10.89 9.01 -0.19
CA LYS A 104 12.30 8.59 -0.33
C LYS A 104 13.28 9.30 0.61
N GLN A 105 12.86 10.43 1.19
CA GLN A 105 13.63 11.20 2.17
C GLN A 105 13.21 10.92 3.61
N ASN A 106 12.37 9.92 3.86
CA ASN A 106 12.04 9.48 5.21
C ASN A 106 13.35 9.06 5.92
N LYS A 107 13.57 9.56 7.13
CA LYS A 107 14.82 9.34 7.86
C LYS A 107 15.03 7.90 8.31
N GLN A 108 13.95 7.11 8.34
CA GLN A 108 13.95 5.70 8.76
C GLN A 108 13.64 4.76 7.59
N LEU A 109 13.85 5.22 6.33
CA LEU A 109 13.44 4.53 5.11
C LEU A 109 13.86 3.05 5.09
N THR A 110 15.13 2.79 5.36
CA THR A 110 15.71 1.44 5.28
C THR A 110 15.14 0.54 6.37
N GLU A 111 15.07 1.04 7.60
CA GLU A 111 14.55 0.32 8.76
C GLU A 111 13.09 -0.07 8.55
N ILE A 112 12.29 0.86 8.02
CA ILE A 112 10.87 0.63 7.71
C ILE A 112 10.70 -0.44 6.62
N ILE A 113 11.49 -0.38 5.54
CA ILE A 113 11.46 -1.39 4.45
C ILE A 113 11.85 -2.77 4.96
N LEU A 114 12.91 -2.87 5.76
CA LEU A 114 13.35 -4.16 6.32
C LEU A 114 12.30 -4.74 7.27
N ALA A 115 11.76 -3.93 8.18
CA ALA A 115 10.70 -4.37 9.10
C ALA A 115 9.44 -4.82 8.36
N PHE A 116 9.06 -4.11 7.29
CA PHE A 116 7.91 -4.48 6.46
C PHE A 116 8.11 -5.82 5.75
N LYS A 117 9.30 -6.09 5.21
CA LYS A 117 9.63 -7.38 4.59
C LYS A 117 9.56 -8.52 5.59
N GLU A 118 10.21 -8.35 6.74
CA GLU A 118 10.24 -9.35 7.80
C GLU A 118 8.84 -9.66 8.35
N LEU A 119 7.97 -8.64 8.49
CA LEU A 119 6.57 -8.85 8.90
C LEU A 119 5.76 -9.67 7.88
N ASN A 120 5.98 -9.47 6.58
CA ASN A 120 5.32 -10.24 5.54
C ASN A 120 5.80 -11.69 5.51
N GLU A 121 7.10 -11.92 5.72
CA GLU A 121 7.67 -13.28 5.82
C GLU A 121 7.10 -14.02 7.02
N ARG A 122 7.10 -13.40 8.21
CA ARG A 122 6.59 -14.00 9.46
C ARG A 122 5.10 -14.28 9.45
N ALA A 123 4.31 -13.53 8.67
CA ALA A 123 2.88 -13.77 8.58
C ALA A 123 2.60 -15.21 8.12
N GLY A 124 3.43 -15.74 7.19
CA GLY A 124 3.30 -17.10 6.67
C GLY A 124 3.68 -18.23 7.63
N ASP A 125 4.30 -17.92 8.77
CA ASP A 125 4.70 -18.90 9.78
C ASP A 125 3.61 -19.16 10.85
N LYS A 126 2.46 -18.47 10.78
CA LYS A 126 1.32 -18.59 11.70
C LYS A 126 0.09 -19.15 11.00
#